data_AF-A0A8H3AZU5-F1
#
_entry.id   AF-A0A8H3AZU5-F1
#
_cell.length_a   1.000
_cell.length_b   1.000
_cell.length_c   1.000
_cell.angle_alpha   90.00
_cell.angle_beta   90.00
_cell.angle_gamma   90.00
#
_symmetry.space_group_name_H-M   'P 1'
#
loop_
_entity.id
_entity.type
_entity.pdbx_description
1 polymer ?
#
loop_
_entity_poly.entity_id
_entity_poly.type
_entity_poly.pdbx_seq_one_letter_code
_entity_poly.pdbx_strand_id
1 'polypeptide(L)'
;MSSSRPGIPPGNTQHRTQPSINNSPWAAAAAQVSTGGRGGGPNNHNRPCRFFMNGHCRNGTRCNFSHTITEAQESTENRSTNFPGISNDQFSKVQTNLTPGQTFNSLRDYVEDTFEFQTPDQVYRFLSILCNANSQNSFWTAKDGQLHLHQLVNGNGILRLADAIHYPQRTDRFCSFQRGYVPIFTYMASDWVVKSTLHSDVNALYGLVHSNFQTIRKNTEINMRKLMAARNFGDRSQPLSGKQIFKVIFVTLFEYLTRFKDAPIANPGVREFAEQIAVWFDEWLLSLVSSPSFQDECATYGKEEREFIIENLRRDKDRVLRLVKRGQTFAVNTGAQMSYSLLNDAAPGLVAALERNYEFDGPGEFCETGPRHDNDHVEIELIRVPPTRDELLCGTEPYLPANFFEAPHFYDPRSIERLLDIQFRLLREELTSPVRLAVQLVIEDLKKSESESTNLAKIIIARGGRYAAPATARESIIFSVFTGITFQPLQLNNRGISVGIGFDTPPGRARRDTPEERGEYWEQVSKKRLMQDGLVALIWKDHAGKVDIYVG
;
A
#
# COMPACT_ATOMS: atom_id res chain seq x y z
N MET A 1 11.05 -35.14 -46.37
CA MET A 1 10.95 -35.16 -47.85
C MET A 1 9.62 -34.53 -48.25
N SER A 2 9.49 -34.06 -49.50
CA SER A 2 8.25 -33.69 -50.23
C SER A 2 7.04 -33.10 -49.45
N SER A 3 6.64 -31.82 -49.53
CA SER A 3 6.37 -30.90 -50.67
C SER A 3 5.00 -31.04 -51.35
N SER A 4 4.31 -29.89 -51.48
CA SER A 4 3.41 -29.47 -52.60
C SER A 4 1.88 -29.37 -52.40
N ARG A 5 1.37 -28.32 -53.05
CA ARG A 5 -0.03 -27.83 -53.31
C ARG A 5 -0.78 -28.73 -54.34
N PRO A 6 -2.07 -28.51 -54.79
CA PRO A 6 -2.83 -27.23 -54.92
C PRO A 6 -4.38 -27.22 -54.82
N GLY A 7 -5.02 -26.05 -55.07
CA GLY A 7 -6.48 -25.86 -55.32
C GLY A 7 -6.91 -24.37 -55.48
N ILE A 8 -7.62 -24.00 -56.57
CA ILE A 8 -7.99 -22.64 -57.12
C ILE A 8 -9.19 -22.83 -58.11
N PRO A 9 -10.09 -21.87 -58.54
CA PRO A 9 -10.37 -20.43 -58.28
C PRO A 9 -11.84 -20.23 -57.73
N PRO A 10 -12.80 -19.36 -58.19
CA PRO A 10 -12.84 -18.00 -58.81
C PRO A 10 -13.89 -16.97 -58.23
N GLY A 11 -13.89 -15.71 -58.72
CA GLY A 11 -15.14 -14.90 -58.87
C GLY A 11 -15.09 -13.34 -58.78
N ASN A 12 -15.38 -12.65 -59.90
CA ASN A 12 -16.02 -11.32 -60.13
C ASN A 12 -15.89 -10.13 -59.11
N THR A 13 -15.60 -8.84 -59.39
CA THR A 13 -15.63 -7.85 -60.53
C THR A 13 -16.65 -6.72 -60.29
N GLN A 14 -16.24 -5.44 -60.42
CA GLN A 14 -16.94 -4.40 -61.23
C GLN A 14 -16.13 -3.08 -61.39
N HIS A 15 -16.58 -2.20 -62.31
CA HIS A 15 -15.95 -0.92 -62.73
C HIS A 15 -16.70 0.32 -62.11
N ARG A 16 -16.57 1.62 -62.48
CA ARG A 16 -15.96 2.35 -63.63
C ARG A 16 -15.82 3.90 -63.44
N THR A 17 -14.76 4.50 -64.05
CA THR A 17 -14.66 5.86 -64.69
C THR A 17 -14.64 7.23 -63.95
N GLN A 18 -13.88 8.15 -64.56
CA GLN A 18 -13.66 9.62 -64.38
C GLN A 18 -14.71 10.46 -65.20
N PRO A 19 -14.63 11.82 -65.48
CA PRO A 19 -13.58 12.88 -65.31
C PRO A 19 -14.14 14.24 -64.74
N SER A 20 -13.69 15.51 -64.95
CA SER A 20 -12.74 16.17 -65.88
C SER A 20 -12.27 17.62 -65.49
N ILE A 21 -11.17 18.08 -66.14
CA ILE A 21 -10.81 19.45 -66.65
C ILE A 21 -10.58 20.71 -65.75
N ASN A 22 -9.42 21.34 -66.01
CA ASN A 22 -8.90 22.75 -65.93
C ASN A 22 -9.77 23.91 -65.33
N ASN A 23 -9.23 25.03 -64.80
CA ASN A 23 -8.20 25.95 -65.36
C ASN A 23 -7.62 26.99 -64.35
N SER A 24 -6.59 27.76 -64.72
CA SER A 24 -6.02 28.94 -63.97
C SER A 24 -6.52 30.30 -64.58
N PRO A 25 -6.22 31.53 -64.06
CA PRO A 25 -4.87 32.17 -64.07
C PRO A 25 -4.57 33.33 -63.04
N TRP A 26 -3.44 34.04 -63.26
CA TRP A 26 -3.03 35.40 -62.79
C TRP A 26 -2.50 35.61 -61.33
N ALA A 27 -1.68 36.65 -60.99
CA ALA A 27 -0.52 37.31 -61.66
C ALA A 27 0.19 38.37 -60.74
N ALA A 28 1.53 38.44 -60.81
CA ALA A 28 2.42 39.59 -60.43
C ALA A 28 2.41 40.12 -58.95
N ALA A 29 3.33 40.97 -58.43
CA ALA A 29 4.53 41.62 -58.99
C ALA A 29 5.64 41.96 -57.92
N ALA A 30 6.91 41.96 -58.37
CA ALA A 30 8.05 42.88 -58.06
C ALA A 30 8.55 43.29 -56.62
N ALA A 31 9.86 43.09 -56.41
CA ALA A 31 10.87 43.97 -55.73
C ALA A 31 10.77 44.20 -54.19
N GLN A 32 11.83 44.52 -53.42
CA GLN A 32 13.18 45.07 -53.68
C GLN A 32 14.32 44.38 -52.87
N VAL A 33 15.56 44.87 -53.03
CA VAL A 33 16.79 44.43 -52.32
C VAL A 33 17.12 45.34 -51.13
N SER A 34 17.60 44.75 -50.03
CA SER A 34 18.45 45.43 -49.04
C SER A 34 19.59 44.51 -48.60
N THR A 35 20.70 45.07 -48.10
CA THR A 35 21.94 44.32 -47.80
C THR A 35 22.56 44.72 -46.46
N GLY A 36 23.29 43.77 -45.84
CA GLY A 36 24.16 44.02 -44.70
C GLY A 36 23.53 43.76 -43.32
N GLY A 37 24.06 42.79 -42.58
CA GLY A 37 23.66 42.50 -41.20
C GLY A 37 24.10 41.13 -40.70
N ARG A 38 25.31 41.01 -40.14
CA ARG A 38 25.71 39.81 -39.39
C ARG A 38 25.14 39.90 -37.97
N GLY A 39 24.10 39.11 -37.68
CA GLY A 39 23.53 38.96 -36.34
C GLY A 39 23.23 37.49 -36.04
N GLY A 40 23.44 37.06 -34.79
CA GLY A 40 23.16 35.68 -34.37
C GLY A 40 21.67 35.38 -34.34
N GLY A 41 21.22 34.40 -35.11
CA GLY A 41 19.82 33.93 -35.08
C GLY A 41 19.48 33.19 -33.78
N PRO A 42 18.20 33.19 -33.35
CA PRO A 42 17.78 32.56 -32.10
C PRO A 42 17.99 31.04 -32.12
N ASN A 43 18.38 30.49 -30.96
CA ASN A 43 18.79 29.10 -30.83
C ASN A 43 17.56 28.16 -30.91
N ASN A 44 17.35 27.55 -32.09
CA ASN A 44 16.02 27.05 -32.50
C ASN A 44 15.65 25.64 -31.98
N HIS A 45 16.43 25.09 -31.04
CA HIS A 45 16.31 23.72 -30.56
C HIS A 45 14.93 23.37 -29.97
N ASN A 46 14.15 24.34 -29.48
CA ASN A 46 12.79 24.11 -28.97
C ASN A 46 11.72 23.91 -30.06
N ARG A 47 12.00 24.13 -31.36
CA ARG A 47 11.03 23.90 -32.43
C ARG A 47 11.19 22.48 -33.02
N PRO A 48 10.12 21.68 -33.16
CA PRO A 48 10.21 20.32 -33.67
C PRO A 48 10.58 20.29 -35.17
N CYS A 49 11.41 19.34 -35.56
CA CYS A 49 11.87 19.21 -36.95
C CYS A 49 10.80 18.58 -37.85
N ARG A 50 10.21 19.37 -38.74
CA ARG A 50 9.21 18.89 -39.72
C ARG A 50 9.72 17.71 -40.58
N PHE A 51 11.00 17.68 -40.93
CA PHE A 51 11.59 16.56 -41.68
C PHE A 51 11.72 15.28 -40.84
N PHE A 52 11.83 15.39 -39.51
CA PHE A 52 11.85 14.25 -38.60
C PHE A 52 10.43 13.72 -38.34
N MET A 53 9.46 14.61 -38.13
CA MET A 53 8.03 14.24 -38.05
C MET A 53 7.56 13.48 -39.30
N ASN A 54 8.07 13.87 -40.47
CA ASN A 54 7.80 13.18 -41.74
C ASN A 54 8.74 11.99 -42.01
N GLY A 55 9.55 11.53 -41.06
CA GLY A 55 10.37 10.31 -41.15
C GLY A 55 11.65 10.38 -42.01
N HIS A 56 12.05 11.55 -42.52
CA HIS A 56 13.09 11.69 -43.55
C HIS A 56 14.24 12.65 -43.17
N CYS A 57 14.47 12.94 -41.88
CA CYS A 57 15.52 13.85 -41.43
C CYS A 57 16.93 13.27 -41.59
N ARG A 58 17.69 13.76 -42.57
CA ARG A 58 19.07 13.33 -42.86
C ARG A 58 20.13 13.84 -41.86
N ASN A 59 19.79 14.77 -40.97
CA ASN A 59 20.76 15.44 -40.09
C ASN A 59 20.94 14.75 -38.71
N GLY A 60 20.12 13.73 -38.40
CA GLY A 60 20.26 12.92 -37.18
C GLY A 60 20.32 13.75 -35.89
N THR A 61 21.27 13.42 -35.01
CA THR A 61 21.52 14.13 -33.73
C THR A 61 22.21 15.50 -33.89
N ARG A 62 22.58 15.90 -35.11
CA ARG A 62 23.16 17.22 -35.43
C ARG A 62 22.13 18.18 -36.03
N CYS A 63 20.85 17.96 -35.72
CA CYS A 63 19.75 18.80 -36.17
C CYS A 63 19.54 19.98 -35.22
N ASN A 64 19.42 21.21 -35.75
CA ASN A 64 19.18 22.42 -34.95
C ASN A 64 17.69 22.59 -34.51
N PHE A 65 16.90 21.52 -34.59
CA PHE A 65 15.46 21.46 -34.32
C PHE A 65 15.16 20.17 -33.56
N SER A 66 14.21 20.20 -32.62
CA SER A 66 13.95 19.04 -31.74
C SER A 66 13.47 17.81 -32.51
N HIS A 67 13.97 16.65 -32.09
CA HIS A 67 13.50 15.32 -32.50
C HIS A 67 12.74 14.61 -31.34
N THR A 68 12.39 15.31 -30.25
CA THR A 68 11.47 14.76 -29.23
C THR A 68 10.03 14.94 -29.69
N ILE A 69 9.28 13.85 -29.78
CA ILE A 69 7.83 13.90 -29.94
C ILE A 69 7.24 14.17 -28.55
N THR A 70 7.05 15.46 -28.25
CA THR A 70 6.37 15.92 -27.05
C THR A 70 5.00 16.43 -27.48
N GLU A 71 3.92 15.89 -26.91
CA GLU A 71 2.58 16.46 -27.11
C GLU A 71 2.54 17.88 -26.52
N ALA A 72 2.14 18.84 -27.33
CA ALA A 72 2.21 20.25 -26.96
C ALA A 72 1.04 20.63 -26.05
N GLN A 73 1.26 20.63 -24.74
CA GLN A 73 0.41 21.41 -23.84
C GLN A 73 0.72 22.90 -24.03
N GLU A 74 -0.22 23.64 -24.61
CA GLU A 74 -0.12 25.09 -24.75
C GLU A 74 -0.26 25.78 -23.39
N SER A 75 0.44 26.91 -23.25
CA SER A 75 0.49 27.67 -22.01
C SER A 75 -0.80 28.45 -21.77
N THR A 76 -1.70 27.89 -20.95
CA THR A 76 -2.84 28.63 -20.37
C THR A 76 -2.75 28.58 -18.84
N GLU A 77 -2.73 29.73 -18.18
CA GLU A 77 -2.85 29.81 -16.72
C GLU A 77 -4.23 29.32 -16.30
N ASN A 78 -4.30 28.17 -15.62
CA ASN A 78 -5.56 27.73 -15.01
C ASN A 78 -5.31 26.88 -13.76
N ARG A 79 -5.74 27.38 -12.59
CA ARG A 79 -5.78 26.63 -11.33
C ARG A 79 -6.89 25.57 -11.43
N SER A 80 -6.59 24.41 -12.02
CA SER A 80 -7.51 23.27 -12.11
C SER A 80 -7.08 22.15 -11.16
N THR A 81 -7.96 21.80 -10.21
CA THR A 81 -7.66 20.86 -9.12
C THR A 81 -7.94 19.41 -9.51
N ASN A 82 -6.91 18.71 -9.99
CA ASN A 82 -6.90 17.24 -10.01
C ASN A 82 -6.37 16.70 -8.67
N PHE A 83 -7.17 15.89 -7.98
CA PHE A 83 -6.76 15.08 -6.83
C PHE A 83 -6.61 13.62 -7.30
N PRO A 84 -5.61 12.86 -6.79
CA PRO A 84 -5.18 12.85 -5.39
C PRO A 84 -3.74 13.32 -5.11
N GLY A 85 -3.48 13.66 -3.84
CA GLY A 85 -2.15 13.73 -3.25
C GLY A 85 -1.38 15.05 -3.47
N ILE A 86 -1.49 15.97 -2.50
CA ILE A 86 -0.53 17.08 -2.38
C ILE A 86 0.86 16.48 -2.11
N SER A 87 1.87 16.89 -2.86
CA SER A 87 3.28 16.55 -2.57
C SER A 87 3.71 17.11 -1.22
N ASN A 88 4.57 16.42 -0.47
CA ASN A 88 5.08 16.95 0.81
C ASN A 88 5.85 18.26 0.60
N ASP A 89 6.58 18.36 -0.52
CA ASP A 89 7.41 19.50 -0.84
C ASP A 89 6.60 20.76 -1.14
N GLN A 90 5.32 20.61 -1.56
CA GLN A 90 4.41 21.73 -1.81
C GLN A 90 4.01 22.51 -0.53
N PHE A 91 4.29 21.95 0.66
CA PHE A 91 4.16 22.66 1.94
C PHE A 91 5.41 23.46 2.32
N SER A 92 6.56 23.16 1.72
CA SER A 92 7.85 23.80 2.04
C SER A 92 8.19 24.91 1.04
N LYS A 93 8.97 25.90 1.49
CA LYS A 93 9.51 26.95 0.62
C LYS A 93 10.96 26.68 0.28
N VAL A 94 11.25 26.48 -1.00
CA VAL A 94 12.60 26.27 -1.53
C VAL A 94 13.40 27.57 -1.45
N GLN A 95 14.43 27.62 -0.58
CA GLN A 95 15.24 28.83 -0.34
C GLN A 95 16.28 29.10 -1.43
N THR A 96 16.79 28.05 -2.07
CA THR A 96 17.78 28.10 -3.15
C THR A 96 17.40 27.08 -4.21
N ASN A 97 17.63 27.40 -5.48
CA ASN A 97 17.17 26.60 -6.63
C ASN A 97 18.38 26.13 -7.47
N LEU A 98 19.30 25.43 -6.81
CA LEU A 98 20.53 24.91 -7.40
C LEU A 98 20.25 23.62 -8.20
N THR A 99 21.00 23.44 -9.28
CA THR A 99 21.07 22.15 -10.00
C THR A 99 21.73 21.07 -9.14
N PRO A 100 21.48 19.76 -9.39
CA PRO A 100 22.13 18.68 -8.64
C PRO A 100 23.66 18.83 -8.56
N GLY A 101 24.33 19.11 -9.68
CA GLY A 101 25.78 19.31 -9.72
C GLY A 101 26.28 20.49 -8.87
N GLN A 102 25.53 21.60 -8.82
CA GLN A 102 25.86 22.73 -7.95
C GLN A 102 25.65 22.38 -6.48
N THR A 103 24.61 21.63 -6.14
CA THR A 103 24.36 21.13 -4.79
C THR A 103 25.47 20.19 -4.32
N PHE A 104 25.86 19.19 -5.13
CA PHE A 104 26.97 18.29 -4.81
C PHE A 104 28.30 19.06 -4.60
N ASN A 105 28.63 19.99 -5.50
CA ASN A 105 29.81 20.83 -5.35
C ASN A 105 29.76 21.72 -4.09
N SER A 106 28.57 22.15 -3.67
CA SER A 106 28.37 22.97 -2.47
C SER A 106 28.37 22.16 -1.16
N LEU A 107 28.12 20.85 -1.23
CA LEU A 107 28.17 19.93 -0.08
C LEU A 107 29.56 19.33 0.16
N ARG A 108 30.39 19.21 -0.89
CA ARG A 108 31.72 18.60 -0.83
C ARG A 108 32.54 19.07 0.38
N ASP A 109 32.64 20.38 0.54
CA ASP A 109 33.48 21.01 1.58
C ASP A 109 32.96 20.74 3.01
N TYR A 110 31.71 20.29 3.17
CA TYR A 110 31.13 19.88 4.47
C TYR A 110 31.35 18.38 4.76
N VAL A 111 31.49 17.55 3.72
CA VAL A 111 31.64 16.08 3.86
C VAL A 111 33.09 15.62 3.88
N GLU A 112 34.06 16.54 3.92
CA GLU A 112 35.45 16.23 4.28
C GLU A 112 35.53 15.70 5.72
N ASP A 113 36.39 14.71 5.97
CA ASP A 113 36.50 14.04 7.28
C ASP A 113 36.78 15.03 8.41
N THR A 114 37.68 15.99 8.16
CA THR A 114 38.14 17.02 9.09
C THR A 114 37.20 18.22 9.24
N PHE A 115 36.05 18.25 8.56
CA PHE A 115 35.12 19.36 8.68
C PHE A 115 34.37 19.34 10.02
N GLU A 116 34.29 20.50 10.68
CA GLU A 116 33.41 20.71 11.85
C GLU A 116 32.67 22.04 11.73
N PHE A 117 31.41 22.08 12.17
CA PHE A 117 30.65 23.33 12.23
C PHE A 117 31.22 24.25 13.34
N GLN A 118 31.68 25.44 12.95
CA GLN A 118 32.22 26.47 13.85
C GLN A 118 31.23 27.61 14.12
N THR A 119 30.20 27.73 13.28
CA THR A 119 29.17 28.79 13.38
C THR A 119 27.77 28.25 13.04
N PRO A 120 26.69 28.82 13.62
CA PRO A 120 25.33 28.45 13.27
C PRO A 120 25.02 28.64 11.77
N ASP A 121 25.57 29.68 11.13
CA ASP A 121 25.33 29.94 9.71
C ASP A 121 25.97 28.91 8.76
N GLN A 122 27.02 28.20 9.18
CA GLN A 122 27.48 27.02 8.43
C GLN A 122 26.46 25.87 8.48
N VAL A 123 25.84 25.63 9.65
CA VAL A 123 24.78 24.62 9.82
C VAL A 123 23.56 24.99 8.97
N TYR A 124 23.09 26.24 9.06
CA TYR A 124 21.95 26.69 8.27
C TYR A 124 22.22 26.62 6.76
N ARG A 125 23.46 26.91 6.33
CA ARG A 125 23.85 26.82 4.91
C ARG A 125 23.89 25.36 4.44
N PHE A 126 24.50 24.45 5.20
CA PHE A 126 24.51 23.01 4.91
C PHE A 126 23.07 22.47 4.72
N LEU A 127 22.20 22.74 5.69
CA LEU A 127 20.81 22.26 5.66
C LEU A 127 19.98 22.89 4.53
N SER A 128 20.18 24.18 4.25
CA SER A 128 19.56 24.86 3.10
C SER A 128 20.03 24.25 1.76
N ILE A 129 21.29 23.82 1.67
CA ILE A 129 21.81 23.11 0.50
C ILE A 129 21.13 21.73 0.35
N LEU A 130 20.98 20.93 1.43
CA LEU A 130 20.26 19.64 1.37
C LEU A 130 18.83 19.80 0.82
N CYS A 131 18.10 20.83 1.26
CA CYS A 131 16.74 21.10 0.81
C CYS A 131 16.61 21.53 -0.68
N ASN A 132 17.71 21.63 -1.45
CA ASN A 132 17.63 21.75 -2.92
C ASN A 132 17.10 20.48 -3.59
N ALA A 133 17.29 19.33 -2.94
CA ALA A 133 16.73 18.05 -3.36
C ALA A 133 15.23 18.00 -3.01
N ASN A 134 14.41 18.58 -3.87
CA ASN A 134 12.94 18.57 -3.75
C ASN A 134 12.28 18.50 -5.14
N SER A 135 10.98 18.20 -5.18
CA SER A 135 10.17 18.03 -6.39
C SER A 135 9.58 19.34 -6.95
N GLN A 136 9.77 20.48 -6.27
CA GLN A 136 9.46 21.81 -6.83
C GLN A 136 10.62 22.35 -7.70
N ASN A 137 11.85 21.92 -7.43
CA ASN A 137 13.05 22.34 -8.14
C ASN A 137 13.12 21.62 -9.51
N SER A 138 12.75 22.33 -10.57
CA SER A 138 12.68 21.80 -11.94
C SER A 138 14.02 21.35 -12.54
N PHE A 139 15.14 21.59 -11.86
CA PHE A 139 16.45 21.03 -12.24
C PHE A 139 16.71 19.62 -11.69
N TRP A 140 15.81 19.05 -10.88
CA TRP A 140 15.98 17.75 -10.23
C TRP A 140 15.02 16.70 -10.77
N THR A 141 15.55 15.52 -11.06
CA THR A 141 14.74 14.31 -11.32
C THR A 141 14.71 13.40 -10.10
N ALA A 142 13.77 12.45 -10.08
CA ALA A 142 13.71 11.39 -9.05
C ALA A 142 15.03 10.60 -8.93
N LYS A 143 15.77 10.44 -10.03
CA LYS A 143 17.08 9.77 -10.06
C LYS A 143 18.16 10.61 -9.36
N ASP A 144 18.13 11.94 -9.51
CA ASP A 144 19.06 12.84 -8.84
C ASP A 144 18.77 12.90 -7.33
N GLY A 145 17.49 12.90 -6.94
CA GLY A 145 17.06 12.79 -5.55
C GLY A 145 17.54 11.51 -4.88
N GLN A 146 17.37 10.34 -5.54
CA GLN A 146 17.88 9.06 -5.06
C GLN A 146 19.41 9.03 -4.97
N LEU A 147 20.13 9.54 -5.98
CA LEU A 147 21.59 9.63 -5.94
C LEU A 147 22.09 10.54 -4.81
N HIS A 148 21.39 11.65 -4.56
CA HIS A 148 21.72 12.58 -3.49
C HIS A 148 21.51 11.96 -2.10
N LEU A 149 20.39 11.28 -1.86
CA LEU A 149 20.16 10.49 -0.66
C LEU A 149 21.28 9.45 -0.45
N HIS A 150 21.60 8.69 -1.50
CA HIS A 150 22.61 7.62 -1.44
C HIS A 150 24.00 8.15 -1.06
N GLN A 151 24.42 9.28 -1.65
CA GLN A 151 25.69 9.93 -1.35
C GLN A 151 25.70 10.62 0.02
N LEU A 152 24.56 11.14 0.49
CA LEU A 152 24.46 11.71 1.83
C LEU A 152 24.65 10.63 2.91
N VAL A 153 24.06 9.45 2.71
CA VAL A 153 24.07 8.35 3.68
C VAL A 153 25.39 7.56 3.69
N ASN A 154 25.95 7.28 2.52
CA ASN A 154 27.17 6.46 2.40
C ASN A 154 28.47 7.29 2.47
N GLY A 155 28.37 8.62 2.59
CA GLY A 155 29.47 9.52 2.92
C GLY A 155 29.24 10.22 4.26
N ASN A 156 30.14 11.14 4.64
CA ASN A 156 30.07 11.88 5.90
C ASN A 156 28.82 12.79 6.05
N GLY A 157 27.97 12.92 5.02
CA GLY A 157 26.76 13.75 5.05
C GLY A 157 25.79 13.39 6.17
N ILE A 158 25.61 12.10 6.46
CA ILE A 158 24.80 11.61 7.57
C ILE A 158 25.41 11.97 8.93
N LEU A 159 26.75 11.97 9.05
CA LEU A 159 27.46 12.42 10.25
C LEU A 159 27.27 13.93 10.46
N ARG A 160 27.35 14.74 9.39
CA ARG A 160 27.07 16.18 9.47
C ARG A 160 25.60 16.49 9.78
N LEU A 161 24.66 15.64 9.36
CA LEU A 161 23.26 15.76 9.76
C LEU A 161 23.08 15.44 11.27
N ALA A 162 23.80 14.46 11.80
CA ALA A 162 23.84 14.19 13.24
C ALA A 162 24.52 15.33 14.04
N ASP A 163 25.64 15.86 13.56
CA ASP A 163 26.28 17.05 14.14
C ASP A 163 25.33 18.26 14.16
N ALA A 164 24.57 18.49 13.09
CA ALA A 164 23.57 19.56 13.03
C ALA A 164 22.43 19.41 14.05
N ILE A 165 22.02 18.17 14.36
CA ILE A 165 21.03 17.86 15.42
C ILE A 165 21.60 18.20 16.81
N HIS A 166 22.88 17.92 17.06
CA HIS A 166 23.54 18.20 18.34
C HIS A 166 24.09 19.62 18.48
N TYR A 167 24.28 20.34 17.37
CA TYR A 167 24.95 21.65 17.36
C TYR A 167 24.38 22.67 18.38
N PRO A 168 23.06 22.81 18.60
CA PRO A 168 22.51 23.71 19.62
C PRO A 168 22.83 23.33 21.07
N GLN A 169 23.44 22.17 21.33
CA GLN A 169 23.94 21.75 22.64
C GLN A 169 25.47 21.92 22.77
N ARG A 170 26.18 22.18 21.65
CA ARG A 170 27.64 22.33 21.59
C ARG A 170 28.10 23.80 21.49
N THR A 171 27.18 24.78 21.57
CA THR A 171 27.52 26.20 21.41
C THR A 171 26.67 27.12 22.29
N ASP A 172 27.30 28.18 22.82
CA ASP A 172 26.61 29.29 23.50
C ASP A 172 25.97 30.30 22.53
N ARG A 173 26.23 30.16 21.22
CA ARG A 173 25.68 31.04 20.19
C ARG A 173 24.19 30.76 19.95
N PHE A 174 23.42 31.81 19.70
CA PHE A 174 21.99 31.68 19.42
C PHE A 174 21.72 30.79 18.18
N CYS A 175 20.96 29.71 18.38
CA CYS A 175 20.51 28.80 17.33
C CYS A 175 19.02 28.99 17.02
N SER A 176 18.71 29.45 15.80
CA SER A 176 17.35 29.57 15.28
C SER A 176 16.77 28.19 14.95
N PHE A 177 15.65 27.86 15.57
CA PHE A 177 14.92 26.61 15.33
C PHE A 177 14.41 26.54 13.88
N GLN A 178 13.92 27.65 13.35
CA GLN A 178 13.42 27.78 11.99
C GLN A 178 14.50 27.62 10.91
N ARG A 179 15.76 27.99 11.21
CA ARG A 179 16.90 27.83 10.27
C ARG A 179 17.64 26.50 10.46
N GLY A 180 17.49 25.83 11.59
CA GLY A 180 18.10 24.53 11.90
C GLY A 180 17.12 23.35 11.76
N TYR A 181 16.28 23.12 12.77
CA TYR A 181 15.42 21.94 12.85
C TYR A 181 14.37 21.84 11.75
N VAL A 182 13.77 22.95 11.33
CA VAL A 182 12.73 22.91 10.29
C VAL A 182 13.31 22.41 8.95
N PRO A 183 14.46 22.88 8.45
CA PRO A 183 15.17 22.24 7.33
C PRO A 183 15.51 20.75 7.51
N ILE A 184 15.91 20.30 8.70
CA ILE A 184 16.16 18.86 8.96
C ILE A 184 14.89 18.05 8.73
N PHE A 185 13.76 18.50 9.30
CA PHE A 185 12.46 17.87 9.08
C PHE A 185 11.98 18.01 7.62
N THR A 186 12.18 19.15 6.95
CA THR A 186 11.86 19.34 5.53
C THR A 186 12.60 18.34 4.64
N TYR A 187 13.88 18.09 4.89
CA TYR A 187 14.65 17.11 4.12
C TYR A 187 14.15 15.68 4.36
N MET A 188 13.96 15.29 5.62
CA MET A 188 13.45 13.95 5.99
C MET A 188 12.04 13.71 5.40
N ALA A 189 11.15 14.70 5.49
CA ALA A 189 9.78 14.63 4.97
C ALA A 189 9.67 14.80 3.44
N SER A 190 10.77 15.07 2.74
CA SER A 190 10.74 15.38 1.31
C SER A 190 10.24 14.22 0.47
N ASP A 191 9.58 14.52 -0.65
CA ASP A 191 9.07 13.49 -1.57
C ASP A 191 10.20 12.55 -2.06
N TRP A 192 11.43 13.05 -2.23
CA TRP A 192 12.58 12.24 -2.67
C TRP A 192 13.15 11.31 -1.59
N VAL A 193 12.97 11.61 -0.29
CA VAL A 193 13.34 10.70 0.81
C VAL A 193 12.20 9.72 1.08
N VAL A 194 10.98 10.23 1.25
CA VAL A 194 9.78 9.44 1.60
C VAL A 194 9.43 8.41 0.52
N LYS A 195 9.54 8.77 -0.76
CA LYS A 195 9.18 7.90 -1.91
C LYS A 195 10.40 7.17 -2.49
N SER A 196 11.53 7.12 -1.77
CA SER A 196 12.73 6.43 -2.22
C SER A 196 12.61 4.92 -2.11
N THR A 197 13.13 4.20 -3.11
CA THR A 197 13.28 2.74 -3.11
C THR A 197 14.56 2.28 -2.39
N LEU A 198 15.42 3.21 -1.96
CA LEU A 198 16.65 2.92 -1.22
C LEU A 198 16.34 2.69 0.27
N HIS A 199 15.64 1.59 0.58
CA HIS A 199 15.14 1.31 1.94
C HIS A 199 16.24 1.29 3.01
N SER A 200 17.44 0.79 2.71
CA SER A 200 18.61 0.87 3.59
C SER A 200 18.93 2.30 3.98
N ASP A 201 18.95 3.19 3.00
CA ASP A 201 19.49 4.54 3.14
C ASP A 201 18.47 5.45 3.84
N VAL A 202 17.18 5.27 3.53
CA VAL A 202 16.09 5.89 4.27
C VAL A 202 16.05 5.39 5.73
N ASN A 203 16.23 4.09 5.97
CA ASN A 203 16.29 3.55 7.33
C ASN A 203 17.49 4.10 8.12
N ALA A 204 18.63 4.36 7.48
CA ALA A 204 19.76 5.02 8.13
C ALA A 204 19.45 6.48 8.53
N LEU A 205 18.78 7.26 7.66
CA LEU A 205 18.34 8.62 8.01
C LEU A 205 17.34 8.63 9.18
N TYR A 206 16.33 7.75 9.17
CA TYR A 206 15.40 7.65 10.30
C TYR A 206 16.04 6.99 11.54
N GLY A 207 17.13 6.26 11.39
CA GLY A 207 18.01 5.82 12.47
C GLY A 207 18.66 6.99 13.22
N LEU A 208 18.96 8.10 12.54
CA LEU A 208 19.36 9.34 13.24
C LEU A 208 18.22 9.90 14.09
N VAL A 209 16.96 9.81 13.62
CA VAL A 209 15.79 10.25 14.40
C VAL A 209 15.61 9.36 15.62
N HIS A 210 15.75 8.04 15.47
CA HIS A 210 15.67 7.07 16.56
C HIS A 210 16.74 7.31 17.64
N SER A 211 18.01 7.34 17.23
CA SER A 211 19.17 7.45 18.14
C SER A 211 19.28 8.81 18.83
N ASN A 212 18.80 9.89 18.21
CA ASN A 212 18.88 11.25 18.74
C ASN A 212 17.53 11.81 19.22
N PHE A 213 16.51 10.96 19.34
CA PHE A 213 15.12 11.35 19.58
C PHE A 213 14.97 12.32 20.77
N GLN A 214 15.64 12.06 21.89
CA GLN A 214 15.54 12.90 23.09
C GLN A 214 16.04 14.34 22.85
N THR A 215 17.11 14.52 22.07
CA THR A 215 17.62 15.83 21.64
C THR A 215 16.64 16.52 20.70
N ILE A 216 16.08 15.78 19.74
CA ILE A 216 15.09 16.29 18.77
C ILE A 216 13.80 16.73 19.50
N ARG A 217 13.26 15.90 20.39
CA ARG A 217 12.10 16.17 21.25
C ARG A 217 12.32 17.46 22.05
N LYS A 218 13.38 17.50 22.88
CA LYS A 218 13.70 18.64 23.76
C LYS A 218 13.80 19.96 23.00
N ASN A 219 14.55 19.99 21.90
CA ASN A 219 14.73 21.21 21.12
C ASN A 219 13.46 21.61 20.35
N THR A 220 12.63 20.66 19.93
CA THR A 220 11.35 20.95 19.28
C THR A 220 10.33 21.48 20.28
N GLU A 221 10.13 20.83 21.43
CA GLU A 221 9.16 21.25 22.44
C GLU A 221 9.47 22.65 23.01
N ILE A 222 10.73 22.93 23.32
CA ILE A 222 11.16 24.22 23.88
C ILE A 222 10.89 25.37 22.90
N ASN A 223 11.04 25.16 21.60
CA ASN A 223 10.86 26.21 20.60
C ASN A 223 9.42 26.30 20.10
N MET A 224 8.71 25.18 19.89
CA MET A 224 7.27 25.20 19.60
C MET A 224 6.48 25.93 20.69
N ARG A 225 6.77 25.67 21.97
CA ARG A 225 6.13 26.39 23.09
C ARG A 225 6.32 27.90 23.01
N LYS A 226 7.49 28.39 22.57
CA LYS A 226 7.74 29.83 22.37
C LYS A 226 6.98 30.40 21.18
N LEU A 227 6.96 29.68 20.05
CA LEU A 227 6.31 30.14 18.81
C LEU A 227 4.78 30.16 18.93
N MET A 228 4.20 29.16 19.61
CA MET A 228 2.77 29.13 19.94
C MET A 228 2.39 30.29 20.88
N ALA A 229 3.15 30.50 21.96
CA ALA A 229 2.93 31.62 22.88
C ALA A 229 3.13 33.01 22.23
N ALA A 230 4.07 33.13 21.28
CA ALA A 230 4.26 34.34 20.47
C ALA A 230 3.22 34.51 19.35
N ARG A 231 2.39 33.49 19.10
CA ARG A 231 1.38 33.42 18.02
C ARG A 231 1.95 33.74 16.63
N ASN A 232 3.22 33.36 16.41
CA ASN A 232 3.99 33.62 15.19
C ASN A 232 5.08 32.55 15.01
N PHE A 233 5.18 31.98 13.82
CA PHE A 233 6.20 30.98 13.47
C PHE A 233 7.44 31.55 12.76
N GLY A 234 7.36 32.78 12.23
CA GLY A 234 8.45 33.42 11.52
C GLY A 234 9.66 33.74 12.41
N ASP A 235 10.82 33.84 11.77
CA ASP A 235 12.04 34.44 12.36
C ASP A 235 12.29 35.79 11.69
N ARG A 236 13.12 36.66 12.27
CA ARG A 236 13.46 38.00 11.73
C ARG A 236 13.99 37.98 10.30
N SER A 237 14.43 36.82 9.80
CA SER A 237 14.93 36.62 8.44
C SER A 237 13.91 36.10 7.43
N GLN A 238 12.89 35.32 7.82
CA GLN A 238 11.96 34.66 6.86
C GLN A 238 10.56 34.36 7.44
N PRO A 239 9.48 34.53 6.64
CA PRO A 239 8.12 34.17 7.01
C PRO A 239 7.86 32.66 6.85
N LEU A 240 7.81 31.96 7.98
CA LEU A 240 7.48 30.53 8.09
C LEU A 240 6.01 30.34 8.50
N SER A 241 5.37 29.28 7.99
CA SER A 241 3.96 28.95 8.27
C SER A 241 3.85 27.68 9.12
N GLY A 242 2.82 27.62 9.95
CA GLY A 242 2.43 26.40 10.66
C GLY A 242 2.15 25.24 9.71
N LYS A 243 1.64 25.51 8.50
CA LYS A 243 1.41 24.47 7.49
C LYS A 243 2.70 23.73 7.13
N GLN A 244 3.83 24.43 7.07
CA GLN A 244 5.13 23.83 6.77
C GLN A 244 5.61 23.03 7.98
N ILE A 245 5.62 23.64 9.17
CA ILE A 245 6.09 23.03 10.42
C ILE A 245 5.32 21.74 10.73
N PHE A 246 3.99 21.79 10.75
CA PHE A 246 3.17 20.63 11.08
C PHE A 246 3.27 19.55 10.01
N LYS A 247 3.33 19.88 8.71
CA LYS A 247 3.55 18.88 7.66
C LYS A 247 4.85 18.10 7.88
N VAL A 248 5.97 18.81 8.04
CA VAL A 248 7.29 18.15 8.10
C VAL A 248 7.48 17.37 9.39
N ILE A 249 6.93 17.83 10.51
CA ILE A 249 6.96 17.07 11.77
C ILE A 249 6.04 15.84 11.71
N PHE A 250 4.78 15.96 11.24
CA PHE A 250 3.89 14.79 11.16
C PHE A 250 4.39 13.74 10.17
N VAL A 251 4.90 14.15 8.99
CA VAL A 251 5.51 13.19 8.04
C VAL A 251 6.75 12.55 8.66
N THR A 252 7.65 13.31 9.28
CA THR A 252 8.85 12.71 9.92
C THR A 252 8.46 11.73 11.02
N LEU A 253 7.47 12.04 11.86
CA LEU A 253 6.97 11.14 12.90
C LEU A 253 6.31 9.89 12.33
N PHE A 254 5.49 10.02 11.29
CA PHE A 254 4.83 8.88 10.65
C PHE A 254 5.86 7.92 10.03
N GLU A 255 6.80 8.46 9.26
CA GLU A 255 7.82 7.67 8.57
C GLU A 255 8.82 7.03 9.55
N TYR A 256 9.13 7.70 10.67
CA TYR A 256 9.89 7.15 11.79
C TYR A 256 9.17 5.97 12.45
N LEU A 257 7.93 6.18 12.92
CA LEU A 257 7.12 5.17 13.61
C LEU A 257 6.80 3.94 12.73
N THR A 258 6.67 4.14 11.41
CA THR A 258 6.41 3.05 10.46
C THR A 258 7.63 2.14 10.27
N ARG A 259 8.85 2.68 10.42
CA ARG A 259 10.11 1.92 10.26
C ARG A 259 10.59 1.30 11.57
N PHE A 260 10.51 2.05 12.66
CA PHE A 260 10.93 1.64 14.00
C PHE A 260 9.70 1.30 14.83
N LYS A 261 9.13 0.09 14.62
CA LYS A 261 7.95 -0.40 15.36
C LYS A 261 8.17 -0.44 16.88
N ASP A 262 9.43 -0.57 17.30
CA ASP A 262 9.92 -0.56 18.68
C ASP A 262 10.14 0.86 19.25
N ALA A 263 10.02 1.92 18.45
CA ALA A 263 10.26 3.30 18.87
C ALA A 263 9.52 3.73 20.15
N PRO A 264 8.25 3.34 20.42
CA PRO A 264 7.57 3.65 21.69
C PRO A 264 8.17 2.94 22.91
N ILE A 265 8.93 1.87 22.72
CA ILE A 265 9.60 1.10 23.79
C ILE A 265 11.02 1.64 23.98
N ALA A 266 11.79 1.75 22.90
CA ALA A 266 13.17 2.25 22.92
C ALA A 266 13.25 3.74 23.29
N ASN A 267 12.24 4.53 22.92
CA ASN A 267 12.07 5.92 23.31
C ASN A 267 10.64 6.13 23.85
N PRO A 268 10.38 5.86 25.15
CA PRO A 268 9.04 6.01 25.75
C PRO A 268 8.41 7.38 25.47
N GLY A 269 9.25 8.42 25.45
CA GLY A 269 8.87 9.79 25.16
C GLY A 269 8.35 10.11 23.75
N VAL A 270 8.25 9.14 22.83
CA VAL A 270 7.70 9.36 21.48
C VAL A 270 6.20 9.62 21.53
N ARG A 271 5.49 8.98 22.48
CA ARG A 271 4.04 9.11 22.62
C ARG A 271 3.62 10.54 22.95
N GLU A 272 4.06 11.06 24.10
CA GLU A 272 3.59 12.37 24.57
C GLU A 272 4.08 13.49 23.67
N PHE A 273 5.22 13.30 23.00
CA PHE A 273 5.70 14.24 21.98
C PHE A 273 4.74 14.30 20.79
N ALA A 274 4.34 13.16 20.22
CA ALA A 274 3.38 13.13 19.11
C ALA A 274 2.00 13.68 19.50
N GLU A 275 1.51 13.34 20.70
CA GLU A 275 0.27 13.87 21.25
C GLU A 275 0.37 15.40 21.50
N GLN A 276 1.51 15.91 21.98
CA GLN A 276 1.76 17.34 22.19
C GLN A 276 1.87 18.15 20.88
N ILE A 277 2.49 17.60 19.82
CA ILE A 277 2.50 18.23 18.50
C ILE A 277 1.06 18.31 17.95
N ALA A 278 0.24 17.27 18.15
CA ALA A 278 -1.17 17.28 17.75
C ALA A 278 -1.98 18.35 18.50
N VAL A 279 -1.76 18.54 19.80
CA VAL A 279 -2.38 19.61 20.60
C VAL A 279 -2.00 20.99 20.06
N TRP A 280 -0.73 21.25 19.76
CA TRP A 280 -0.30 22.55 19.18
C TRP A 280 -0.86 22.78 17.78
N PHE A 281 -1.07 21.74 16.98
CA PHE A 281 -1.75 21.85 15.70
C PHE A 281 -3.20 22.32 15.88
N ASP A 282 -3.96 21.69 16.78
CA ASP A 282 -5.36 22.08 17.04
C ASP A 282 -5.46 23.50 17.66
N GLU A 283 -4.53 23.86 18.55
CA GLU A 283 -4.40 25.23 19.09
C GLU A 283 -4.10 26.27 18.00
N TRP A 284 -3.24 25.94 17.03
CA TRP A 284 -2.96 26.80 15.87
C TRP A 284 -4.19 26.96 14.98
N LEU A 285 -4.92 25.87 14.67
CA LEU A 285 -6.15 25.93 13.89
C LEU A 285 -7.21 26.86 14.52
N LEU A 286 -7.43 26.75 15.83
CA LEU A 286 -8.31 27.66 16.58
C LEU A 286 -7.78 29.11 16.53
N SER A 287 -6.47 29.28 16.63
CA SER A 287 -5.82 30.59 16.64
C SER A 287 -5.88 31.31 15.29
N LEU A 288 -5.97 30.60 14.16
CA LEU A 288 -6.12 31.18 12.82
C LEU A 288 -7.44 31.95 12.61
N VAL A 289 -8.47 31.68 13.43
CA VAL A 289 -9.82 32.32 13.33
C VAL A 289 -10.18 33.19 14.53
N SER A 290 -9.41 33.11 15.62
CA SER A 290 -9.56 33.97 16.82
C SER A 290 -9.12 35.42 16.60
N SER A 291 -9.42 36.30 17.56
CA SER A 291 -8.94 37.69 17.59
C SER A 291 -8.16 37.97 18.89
N PRO A 292 -6.90 38.47 18.83
CA PRO A 292 -6.07 38.63 17.63
C PRO A 292 -5.69 37.27 17.02
N SER A 293 -5.66 37.19 15.68
CA SER A 293 -5.34 35.96 14.97
C SER A 293 -3.86 35.56 15.11
N PHE A 294 -3.55 34.31 14.79
CA PHE A 294 -2.17 33.84 14.64
C PHE A 294 -1.54 34.49 13.40
N GLN A 295 -0.28 34.96 13.51
CA GLN A 295 0.46 35.54 12.39
C GLN A 295 0.97 34.43 11.46
N ASP A 296 0.15 34.06 10.48
CA ASP A 296 0.41 33.00 9.51
C ASP A 296 -0.15 33.34 8.12
N GLU A 297 0.49 32.89 7.04
CA GLU A 297 -0.08 33.00 5.68
C GLU A 297 -1.39 32.24 5.54
N CYS A 298 -1.58 31.13 6.27
CA CYS A 298 -2.85 30.40 6.29
C CYS A 298 -4.04 31.23 6.81
N ALA A 299 -3.81 32.29 7.57
CA ALA A 299 -4.88 33.23 7.97
C ALA A 299 -5.36 34.10 6.80
N THR A 300 -4.55 34.26 5.75
CA THR A 300 -4.86 35.10 4.57
C THR A 300 -5.51 34.34 3.41
N TYR A 301 -5.44 32.99 3.41
CA TYR A 301 -5.97 32.17 2.31
C TYR A 301 -7.50 32.16 2.25
N GLY A 302 -8.05 32.01 1.04
CA GLY A 302 -9.48 31.79 0.80
C GLY A 302 -9.98 30.53 1.52
N LYS A 303 -11.29 30.48 1.83
CA LYS A 303 -11.87 29.42 2.68
C LYS A 303 -11.54 28.01 2.18
N GLU A 304 -11.73 27.75 0.89
CA GLU A 304 -11.54 26.43 0.29
C GLU A 304 -10.07 25.99 0.28
N GLU A 305 -9.16 26.87 -0.14
CA GLU A 305 -7.70 26.65 -0.11
C GLU A 305 -7.19 26.38 1.32
N ARG A 306 -7.76 27.09 2.31
CA ARG A 306 -7.47 26.91 3.73
C ARG A 306 -8.00 25.57 4.27
N GLU A 307 -9.27 25.27 4.05
CA GLU A 307 -9.92 24.03 4.49
C GLU A 307 -9.20 22.80 3.92
N PHE A 308 -8.83 22.85 2.63
CA PHE A 308 -8.09 21.79 1.95
C PHE A 308 -6.68 21.55 2.53
N ILE A 309 -5.93 22.61 2.81
CA ILE A 309 -4.61 22.53 3.46
C ILE A 309 -4.75 21.95 4.88
N ILE A 310 -5.74 22.41 5.64
CA ILE A 310 -6.01 21.92 7.00
C ILE A 310 -6.40 20.43 6.98
N GLU A 311 -7.24 20.00 6.05
CA GLU A 311 -7.67 18.61 5.91
C GLU A 311 -6.52 17.66 5.54
N ASN A 312 -5.55 18.11 4.72
CA ASN A 312 -4.34 17.32 4.47
C ASN A 312 -3.51 17.12 5.75
N LEU A 313 -3.33 18.18 6.54
CA LEU A 313 -2.57 18.14 7.78
C LEU A 313 -3.28 17.35 8.89
N ARG A 314 -4.62 17.41 8.97
CA ARG A 314 -5.44 16.54 9.84
C ARG A 314 -5.19 15.07 9.55
N ARG A 315 -5.18 14.66 8.27
CA ARG A 315 -4.91 13.27 7.88
C ARG A 315 -3.53 12.79 8.33
N ASP A 316 -2.50 13.62 8.23
CA ASP A 316 -1.15 13.26 8.70
C ASP A 316 -1.08 13.22 10.24
N LYS A 317 -1.70 14.18 10.95
CA LYS A 317 -1.88 14.13 12.42
C LYS A 317 -2.52 12.82 12.85
N ASP A 318 -3.64 12.45 12.23
CA ASP A 318 -4.42 11.27 12.60
C ASP A 318 -3.69 9.96 12.25
N ARG A 319 -2.88 9.93 11.18
CA ARG A 319 -1.97 8.81 10.88
C ARG A 319 -0.91 8.62 11.97
N VAL A 320 -0.25 9.69 12.41
CA VAL A 320 0.72 9.64 13.51
C VAL A 320 0.05 9.17 14.81
N LEU A 321 -1.09 9.76 15.17
CA LEU A 321 -1.83 9.39 16.38
C LEU A 321 -2.34 7.95 16.33
N ARG A 322 -2.72 7.40 15.17
CA ARG A 322 -3.07 5.97 15.03
C ARG A 322 -1.87 5.06 15.27
N LEU A 323 -0.69 5.37 14.73
CA LEU A 323 0.52 4.57 14.99
C LEU A 323 0.90 4.55 16.47
N VAL A 324 0.89 5.72 17.12
CA VAL A 324 1.17 5.83 18.57
C VAL A 324 0.14 5.09 19.42
N LYS A 325 -1.14 5.08 19.01
CA LYS A 325 -2.22 4.36 19.70
C LYS A 325 -2.28 2.87 19.38
N ARG A 326 -1.72 2.38 18.26
CA ARG A 326 -1.64 0.93 17.95
C ARG A 326 -0.73 0.17 18.93
N GLY A 327 0.17 0.87 19.64
CA GLY A 327 0.88 0.32 20.79
C GLY A 327 0.01 0.12 22.05
N GLN A 328 -1.27 0.47 22.01
CA GLN A 328 -2.26 0.08 23.01
C GLN A 328 -3.08 -1.08 22.45
N THR A 329 -3.12 -2.20 23.18
CA THR A 329 -4.15 -3.22 23.01
C THR A 329 -5.52 -2.56 23.14
N PHE A 330 -6.29 -2.52 22.05
CA PHE A 330 -7.63 -1.95 22.05
C PHE A 330 -8.60 -2.90 22.77
N ALA A 331 -8.70 -2.73 24.09
CA ALA A 331 -9.92 -3.10 24.80
C ALA A 331 -11.06 -2.27 24.21
N VAL A 332 -11.88 -2.88 23.36
CA VAL A 332 -12.98 -2.20 22.67
C VAL A 332 -14.03 -1.78 23.71
N ASN A 333 -14.43 -0.52 23.69
CA ASN A 333 -15.43 0.00 24.63
C ASN A 333 -16.81 -0.64 24.37
N THR A 334 -17.21 -1.56 25.25
CA THR A 334 -18.52 -2.24 25.28
C THR A 334 -19.71 -1.31 25.65
N GLY A 335 -19.65 -0.04 25.26
CA GLY A 335 -20.53 1.04 25.75
C GLY A 335 -21.28 1.86 24.69
N ALA A 336 -21.11 1.55 23.40
CA ALA A 336 -21.75 2.29 22.30
C ALA A 336 -23.09 1.65 21.88
N GLN A 337 -24.15 1.87 22.66
CA GLN A 337 -25.51 1.47 22.27
C GLN A 337 -25.96 2.23 21.01
N MET A 338 -26.02 1.54 19.87
CA MET A 338 -26.63 2.07 18.64
C MET A 338 -28.07 1.57 18.50
N SER A 339 -29.03 2.46 18.77
CA SER A 339 -30.45 2.19 18.55
C SER A 339 -30.81 2.28 17.06
N TYR A 340 -30.91 1.13 16.39
CA TYR A 340 -31.45 1.06 15.02
C TYR A 340 -32.93 0.69 15.03
N SER A 341 -33.75 1.55 14.41
CA SER A 341 -35.15 1.24 14.13
C SER A 341 -35.23 0.14 13.06
N LEU A 342 -35.92 -0.95 13.35
CA LEU A 342 -36.08 -2.09 12.44
C LEU A 342 -36.76 -1.66 11.13
N LEU A 343 -36.10 -1.92 10.00
CA LEU A 343 -36.70 -1.81 8.66
C LEU A 343 -37.25 -3.17 8.25
N ASN A 344 -38.57 -3.26 8.12
CA ASN A 344 -39.29 -4.48 7.72
C ASN A 344 -39.15 -4.78 6.21
N ASP A 345 -37.94 -5.10 5.75
CA ASP A 345 -37.71 -5.96 4.56
C ASP A 345 -36.21 -6.41 4.44
N ALA A 346 -35.55 -6.67 5.58
CA ALA A 346 -34.12 -7.00 5.59
C ALA A 346 -33.83 -8.39 4.97
N ALA A 347 -32.96 -8.43 3.96
CA ALA A 347 -32.54 -9.69 3.33
C ALA A 347 -31.83 -10.62 4.35
N PRO A 348 -32.01 -11.96 4.32
CA PRO A 348 -31.50 -12.86 5.35
C PRO A 348 -29.99 -12.77 5.62
N GLY A 349 -29.18 -12.51 4.59
CA GLY A 349 -27.74 -12.32 4.75
C GLY A 349 -27.35 -11.04 5.51
N LEU A 350 -28.19 -10.00 5.47
CA LEU A 350 -28.03 -8.78 6.27
C LEU A 350 -28.46 -9.03 7.72
N VAL A 351 -29.54 -9.79 7.94
CA VAL A 351 -29.98 -10.18 9.30
C VAL A 351 -28.88 -10.99 10.00
N ALA A 352 -28.38 -12.05 9.36
CA ALA A 352 -27.30 -12.87 9.91
C ALA A 352 -25.97 -12.09 10.09
N ALA A 353 -25.74 -11.04 9.29
CA ALA A 353 -24.60 -10.14 9.49
C ALA A 353 -24.83 -9.15 10.66
N LEU A 354 -26.07 -8.74 10.93
CA LEU A 354 -26.41 -7.89 12.08
C LEU A 354 -26.39 -8.69 13.39
N GLU A 355 -26.83 -9.95 13.37
CA GLU A 355 -26.74 -10.87 14.51
C GLU A 355 -25.28 -11.11 14.93
N ARG A 356 -24.39 -11.47 13.99
CA ARG A 356 -22.94 -11.57 14.25
C ARG A 356 -22.25 -10.26 14.64
N ASN A 357 -22.84 -9.10 14.32
CA ASN A 357 -22.34 -7.79 14.78
C ASN A 357 -22.89 -7.40 16.16
N TYR A 358 -23.97 -8.03 16.62
CA TYR A 358 -24.50 -7.87 17.97
C TYR A 358 -23.70 -8.74 18.95
N GLU A 359 -23.40 -9.98 18.55
CA GLU A 359 -22.51 -10.92 19.24
C GLU A 359 -21.03 -10.70 18.82
N PHE A 360 -20.52 -9.46 18.92
CA PHE A 360 -19.18 -9.10 18.44
C PHE A 360 -18.04 -9.66 19.32
N ASP A 361 -17.83 -10.97 19.22
CA ASP A 361 -16.75 -11.73 19.83
C ASP A 361 -15.54 -11.77 18.86
N GLY A 362 -14.44 -11.09 19.18
CA GLY A 362 -13.37 -10.78 18.22
C GLY A 362 -12.50 -11.98 17.79
N PRO A 363 -11.55 -11.79 16.86
CA PRO A 363 -10.59 -12.83 16.47
C PRO A 363 -9.50 -13.03 17.53
N GLY A 364 -9.03 -14.26 17.71
CA GLY A 364 -7.90 -14.60 18.59
C GLY A 364 -8.03 -14.03 20.01
N GLU A 365 -7.07 -13.19 20.41
CA GLU A 365 -7.02 -12.52 21.72
C GLU A 365 -8.15 -11.50 21.96
N PHE A 366 -8.95 -11.16 20.94
CA PHE A 366 -10.15 -10.32 21.08
C PHE A 366 -11.44 -11.12 21.25
N CYS A 367 -11.37 -12.46 21.28
CA CYS A 367 -12.46 -13.31 21.75
C CYS A 367 -12.53 -13.28 23.28
N GLU A 368 -13.71 -13.19 23.89
CA GLU A 368 -13.86 -13.17 25.35
C GLU A 368 -13.31 -14.43 26.04
N THR A 369 -13.33 -15.57 25.32
CA THR A 369 -12.79 -16.85 25.80
C THR A 369 -11.35 -17.13 25.34
N GLY A 370 -10.74 -16.20 24.59
CA GLY A 370 -9.46 -16.40 23.91
C GLY A 370 -9.58 -17.17 22.58
N PRO A 371 -8.45 -17.45 21.90
CA PRO A 371 -8.44 -18.06 20.57
C PRO A 371 -9.25 -19.37 20.47
N ARG A 372 -10.15 -19.44 19.48
CA ARG A 372 -11.07 -20.59 19.28
C ARG A 372 -10.36 -21.88 18.86
N HIS A 373 -9.16 -21.75 18.28
CA HIS A 373 -8.28 -22.83 17.83
C HIS A 373 -6.86 -22.29 17.62
N ASP A 374 -5.89 -23.18 17.39
CA ASP A 374 -4.46 -22.85 17.19
C ASP A 374 -4.20 -21.78 16.10
N ASN A 375 -5.07 -21.70 15.09
CA ASN A 375 -5.00 -20.79 13.95
C ASN A 375 -5.87 -19.51 14.08
N ASP A 376 -6.49 -19.24 15.24
CA ASP A 376 -7.34 -18.06 15.46
C ASP A 376 -6.49 -16.88 15.96
N HIS A 377 -6.22 -15.91 15.07
CA HIS A 377 -5.33 -14.79 15.34
C HIS A 377 -5.94 -13.44 14.94
N VAL A 378 -5.55 -12.38 15.68
CA VAL A 378 -5.92 -10.99 15.39
C VAL A 378 -5.26 -10.51 14.09
N GLU A 379 -3.96 -10.75 13.93
CA GLU A 379 -3.20 -10.30 12.75
C GLU A 379 -3.22 -11.38 11.65
N ILE A 380 -3.74 -11.04 10.47
CA ILE A 380 -3.91 -11.98 9.35
C ILE A 380 -2.59 -12.56 8.82
N GLU A 381 -1.46 -11.89 9.05
CA GLU A 381 -0.12 -12.39 8.66
C GLU A 381 0.32 -13.65 9.43
N LEU A 382 -0.36 -13.96 10.54
CA LEU A 382 -0.13 -15.18 11.33
C LEU A 382 -1.06 -16.33 10.91
N ILE A 383 -2.20 -16.05 10.25
CA ILE A 383 -3.23 -17.05 9.94
C ILE A 383 -2.79 -17.92 8.76
N ARG A 384 -2.70 -19.23 8.98
CA ARG A 384 -2.36 -20.21 7.95
C ARG A 384 -3.49 -20.32 6.94
N VAL A 385 -3.17 -20.21 5.64
CA VAL A 385 -4.16 -20.30 4.55
C VAL A 385 -4.83 -21.69 4.49
N PRO A 386 -4.10 -22.83 4.47
CA PRO A 386 -4.74 -24.13 4.71
C PRO A 386 -5.24 -24.21 6.16
N PRO A 387 -6.40 -24.83 6.42
CA PRO A 387 -6.95 -24.95 7.77
C PRO A 387 -6.14 -25.94 8.61
N THR A 388 -6.04 -25.69 9.91
CA THR A 388 -5.36 -26.59 10.84
C THR A 388 -6.28 -27.72 11.31
N ARG A 389 -5.70 -28.72 11.99
CA ARG A 389 -6.47 -29.81 12.61
C ARG A 389 -7.51 -29.27 13.60
N ASP A 390 -7.08 -28.35 14.46
CA ASP A 390 -7.89 -27.90 15.59
C ASP A 390 -8.97 -26.90 15.12
N GLU A 391 -8.69 -26.12 14.07
CA GLU A 391 -9.68 -25.35 13.31
C GLU A 391 -10.76 -26.25 12.67
N LEU A 392 -10.36 -27.36 12.03
CA LEU A 392 -11.32 -28.31 11.45
C LEU A 392 -12.19 -29.02 12.51
N LEU A 393 -11.64 -29.23 13.71
CA LEU A 393 -12.32 -29.87 14.85
C LEU A 393 -13.10 -28.89 15.75
N CYS A 394 -12.89 -27.57 15.60
CA CYS A 394 -13.52 -26.55 16.43
C CYS A 394 -15.05 -26.53 16.22
N GLY A 395 -15.81 -26.61 17.31
CA GLY A 395 -17.28 -26.55 17.29
C GLY A 395 -17.84 -25.13 17.27
N THR A 396 -17.04 -24.14 17.63
CA THR A 396 -17.40 -22.71 17.63
C THR A 396 -17.41 -22.16 16.19
N GLU A 397 -18.27 -21.20 15.88
CA GLU A 397 -18.22 -20.52 14.59
C GLU A 397 -16.97 -19.62 14.49
N PRO A 398 -16.34 -19.50 13.31
CA PRO A 398 -15.16 -18.65 13.11
C PRO A 398 -15.54 -17.15 13.14
N TYR A 399 -14.58 -16.30 13.49
CA TYR A 399 -14.77 -14.85 13.38
C TYR A 399 -14.86 -14.40 11.90
N LEU A 400 -16.06 -13.98 11.49
CA LEU A 400 -16.35 -13.50 10.13
C LEU A 400 -16.83 -12.03 10.18
N PRO A 401 -15.95 -11.05 9.92
CA PRO A 401 -16.30 -9.64 9.97
C PRO A 401 -17.24 -9.25 8.84
N ALA A 402 -18.23 -8.39 9.12
CA ALA A 402 -19.23 -8.03 8.13
C ALA A 402 -18.72 -7.01 7.09
N ASN A 403 -18.94 -7.32 5.81
CA ASN A 403 -18.45 -6.53 4.67
C ASN A 403 -19.35 -5.31 4.33
N PHE A 404 -19.57 -4.42 5.29
CA PHE A 404 -20.23 -3.12 5.07
C PHE A 404 -19.61 -2.01 5.93
N PHE A 405 -19.76 -0.75 5.52
CA PHE A 405 -18.95 0.35 6.07
C PHE A 405 -19.20 0.59 7.56
N GLU A 406 -20.46 0.50 8.00
CA GLU A 406 -20.93 0.76 9.36
C GLU A 406 -20.69 -0.40 10.34
N ALA A 407 -20.26 -1.58 9.86
CA ALA A 407 -20.09 -2.76 10.69
C ALA A 407 -19.02 -2.58 11.79
N PRO A 408 -19.29 -2.97 13.05
CA PRO A 408 -18.26 -3.14 14.08
C PRO A 408 -17.01 -3.85 13.57
N HIS A 409 -15.84 -3.28 13.89
CA HIS A 409 -14.56 -3.84 13.52
C HIS A 409 -13.46 -3.30 14.45
N PHE A 410 -12.42 -4.09 14.73
CA PHE A 410 -11.32 -3.68 15.60
C PHE A 410 -10.34 -2.71 14.91
N TYR A 411 -10.24 -2.79 13.58
CA TYR A 411 -9.58 -1.77 12.75
C TYR A 411 -10.53 -0.63 12.33
N ASP A 412 -9.96 0.59 12.26
CA ASP A 412 -10.66 1.83 11.89
C ASP A 412 -11.46 1.72 10.58
N PRO A 413 -12.69 2.25 10.49
CA PRO A 413 -13.56 2.11 9.32
C PRO A 413 -12.98 2.55 7.97
N ARG A 414 -11.98 3.43 7.98
CA ARG A 414 -11.30 4.01 6.80
C ARG A 414 -9.86 3.50 6.61
N SER A 415 -9.45 2.50 7.39
CA SER A 415 -8.12 1.87 7.28
C SER A 415 -8.04 0.88 6.10
N ILE A 416 -6.83 0.68 5.56
CA ILE A 416 -6.61 -0.39 4.56
C ILE A 416 -6.49 -1.75 5.25
N GLU A 417 -6.04 -1.75 6.50
CA GLU A 417 -5.97 -2.90 7.40
C GLU A 417 -7.34 -3.55 7.61
N ARG A 418 -8.41 -2.76 7.83
CA ARG A 418 -9.79 -3.27 7.86
C ARG A 418 -10.21 -3.92 6.54
N LEU A 419 -9.90 -3.28 5.41
CA LEU A 419 -10.26 -3.82 4.09
C LEU A 419 -9.54 -5.16 3.83
N LEU A 420 -8.26 -5.26 4.17
CA LEU A 420 -7.48 -6.48 3.99
C LEU A 420 -7.92 -7.60 4.93
N ASP A 421 -8.21 -7.31 6.20
CA ASP A 421 -8.72 -8.31 7.16
C ASP A 421 -10.08 -8.88 6.71
N ILE A 422 -11.04 -8.01 6.38
CA ILE A 422 -12.36 -8.42 5.90
C ILE A 422 -12.26 -9.30 4.64
N GLN A 423 -11.51 -8.86 3.63
CA GLN A 423 -11.39 -9.61 2.38
C GLN A 423 -10.63 -10.92 2.56
N PHE A 424 -9.59 -10.96 3.40
CA PHE A 424 -8.85 -12.18 3.72
C PHE A 424 -9.72 -13.21 4.45
N ARG A 425 -10.38 -12.82 5.56
CA ARG A 425 -11.16 -13.75 6.39
C ARG A 425 -12.34 -14.33 5.63
N LEU A 426 -13.09 -13.51 4.90
CA LEU A 426 -14.26 -13.97 4.16
C LEU A 426 -13.88 -14.88 2.97
N LEU A 427 -12.86 -14.51 2.17
CA LEU A 427 -12.38 -15.35 1.07
C LEU A 427 -11.78 -16.66 1.58
N ARG A 428 -11.05 -16.63 2.71
CA ARG A 428 -10.51 -17.84 3.33
C ARG A 428 -11.61 -18.76 3.81
N GLU A 429 -12.63 -18.24 4.52
CA GLU A 429 -13.78 -19.05 4.96
C GLU A 429 -14.55 -19.65 3.78
N GLU A 430 -14.80 -18.90 2.70
CA GLU A 430 -15.48 -19.44 1.50
C GLU A 430 -14.78 -20.70 0.96
N LEU A 431 -13.44 -20.74 1.05
CA LEU A 431 -12.61 -21.87 0.63
C LEU A 431 -12.47 -22.98 1.70
N THR A 432 -12.44 -22.65 3.00
CA THR A 432 -12.23 -23.63 4.09
C THR A 432 -13.52 -24.25 4.64
N SER A 433 -14.63 -23.51 4.66
CA SER A 433 -15.92 -23.96 5.21
C SER A 433 -16.41 -25.31 4.67
N PRO A 434 -16.36 -25.58 3.34
CA PRO A 434 -16.83 -26.86 2.80
C PRO A 434 -16.07 -28.07 3.35
N VAL A 435 -14.76 -27.93 3.58
CA VAL A 435 -13.92 -29.00 4.15
C VAL A 435 -14.12 -29.10 5.65
N ARG A 436 -14.17 -27.96 6.36
CA ARG A 436 -14.46 -27.88 7.80
C ARG A 436 -15.76 -28.59 8.16
N LEU A 437 -16.85 -28.23 7.51
CA LEU A 437 -18.18 -28.78 7.78
C LEU A 437 -18.30 -30.26 7.34
N ALA A 438 -17.62 -30.67 6.26
CA ALA A 438 -17.56 -32.08 5.85
C ALA A 438 -16.80 -32.95 6.87
N VAL A 439 -15.65 -32.47 7.37
CA VAL A 439 -14.87 -33.14 8.41
C VAL A 439 -15.68 -33.26 9.71
N GLN A 440 -16.36 -32.20 10.14
CA GLN A 440 -17.22 -32.23 11.33
C GLN A 440 -18.33 -33.27 11.21
N LEU A 441 -19.05 -33.33 10.08
CA LEU A 441 -20.09 -34.35 9.83
C LEU A 441 -19.54 -35.79 9.88
N VAL A 442 -18.32 -36.03 9.37
CA VAL A 442 -17.66 -37.35 9.48
C VAL A 442 -17.28 -37.66 10.93
N ILE A 443 -16.76 -36.69 11.68
CA ILE A 443 -16.39 -36.84 13.10
C ILE A 443 -17.63 -37.07 13.98
N GLU A 444 -18.75 -36.40 13.70
CA GLU A 444 -20.05 -36.62 14.34
C GLU A 444 -20.53 -38.07 14.12
N ASP A 445 -20.46 -38.57 12.89
CA ASP A 445 -20.83 -39.96 12.55
C ASP A 445 -19.83 -41.00 13.09
N LEU A 446 -18.55 -40.66 13.32
CA LEU A 446 -17.54 -41.52 13.95
C LEU A 446 -17.61 -41.57 15.48
N LYS A 447 -18.31 -40.62 16.12
CA LYS A 447 -18.54 -40.55 17.58
C LYS A 447 -19.76 -41.35 18.04
N LYS A 448 -20.68 -41.68 17.14
CA LYS A 448 -21.88 -42.48 17.43
C LYS A 448 -21.53 -43.94 17.69
N SER A 449 -22.39 -44.63 18.44
CA SER A 449 -22.23 -46.06 18.72
C SER A 449 -22.30 -46.90 17.44
N GLU A 450 -21.59 -48.02 17.38
CA GLU A 450 -21.66 -48.98 16.26
C GLU A 450 -23.07 -49.58 16.06
N SER A 451 -23.94 -49.45 17.06
CA SER A 451 -25.37 -49.79 16.98
C SER A 451 -26.22 -48.80 16.16
N GLU A 452 -25.71 -47.61 15.83
CA GLU A 452 -26.44 -46.58 15.08
C GLU A 452 -26.10 -46.64 13.58
N SER A 453 -27.11 -46.75 12.72
CA SER A 453 -26.91 -46.81 11.26
C SER A 453 -26.64 -45.43 10.66
N THR A 454 -25.43 -44.92 10.86
CA THR A 454 -24.98 -43.61 10.39
C THR A 454 -24.86 -43.52 8.86
N ASN A 455 -24.74 -42.31 8.31
CA ASN A 455 -24.57 -42.14 6.86
C ASN A 455 -23.17 -42.56 6.43
N LEU A 456 -22.17 -42.27 7.26
CA LEU A 456 -20.80 -42.73 7.07
C LEU A 456 -20.69 -44.27 7.08
N ALA A 457 -21.35 -44.96 8.02
CA ALA A 457 -21.29 -46.41 8.13
C ALA A 457 -21.79 -47.11 6.85
N LYS A 458 -22.89 -46.62 6.27
CA LYS A 458 -23.44 -47.11 4.99
C LYS A 458 -22.43 -46.93 3.85
N ILE A 459 -21.71 -45.81 3.83
CA ILE A 459 -20.69 -45.49 2.82
C ILE A 459 -19.43 -46.34 3.01
N ILE A 460 -19.03 -46.65 4.25
CA ILE A 460 -17.92 -47.55 4.54
C ILE A 460 -18.24 -48.97 4.08
N ILE A 461 -19.43 -49.50 4.41
CA ILE A 461 -19.91 -50.82 3.97
C ILE A 461 -20.01 -50.87 2.43
N ALA A 462 -20.52 -49.81 1.80
CA ALA A 462 -20.59 -49.70 0.34
C ALA A 462 -19.22 -49.53 -0.34
N ARG A 463 -18.15 -49.28 0.43
CA ARG A 463 -16.80 -48.91 0.04
C ARG A 463 -16.74 -47.63 -0.82
N GLY A 464 -17.01 -46.50 -0.17
CA GLY A 464 -17.00 -45.17 -0.76
C GLY A 464 -18.34 -44.77 -1.38
N GLY A 465 -18.47 -43.49 -1.76
CA GLY A 465 -19.72 -42.94 -2.30
C GLY A 465 -19.85 -41.43 -2.17
N ARG A 466 -21.09 -40.96 -1.98
CA ARG A 466 -21.43 -39.57 -1.63
C ARG A 466 -22.01 -39.52 -0.23
N TYR A 467 -21.48 -38.62 0.59
CA TYR A 467 -22.11 -38.21 1.84
C TYR A 467 -23.04 -37.03 1.55
N ALA A 468 -24.21 -37.04 2.18
CA ALA A 468 -25.13 -35.91 2.23
C ALA A 468 -25.52 -35.70 3.70
N ALA A 469 -25.55 -34.44 4.13
CA ALA A 469 -25.89 -34.10 5.51
C ALA A 469 -27.36 -34.41 5.86
N PRO A 470 -27.68 -34.68 7.14
CA PRO A 470 -29.06 -34.80 7.61
C PRO A 470 -29.87 -33.50 7.47
N ALA A 471 -31.19 -33.65 7.42
CA ALA A 471 -32.18 -32.57 7.20
C ALA A 471 -32.20 -31.45 8.27
N THR A 472 -31.46 -31.60 9.37
CA THR A 472 -31.69 -30.82 10.60
C THR A 472 -30.83 -29.58 10.77
N ALA A 473 -29.85 -29.32 9.88
CA ALA A 473 -29.04 -28.09 9.92
C ALA A 473 -28.22 -27.78 8.64
N ARG A 474 -27.80 -28.80 7.88
CA ARG A 474 -26.69 -28.68 6.91
C ARG A 474 -27.02 -29.21 5.50
N GLU A 475 -28.30 -29.21 5.10
CA GLU A 475 -28.83 -29.91 3.90
C GLU A 475 -28.07 -29.69 2.58
N SER A 476 -27.48 -28.52 2.37
CA SER A 476 -26.71 -28.19 1.16
C SER A 476 -25.36 -28.94 1.05
N ILE A 477 -24.88 -29.54 2.13
CA ILE A 477 -23.52 -30.09 2.22
C ILE A 477 -23.48 -31.53 1.69
N ILE A 478 -22.90 -31.69 0.49
CA ILE A 478 -22.73 -32.95 -0.22
C ILE A 478 -21.29 -33.10 -0.69
N PHE A 479 -20.58 -34.13 -0.22
CA PHE A 479 -19.19 -34.43 -0.57
C PHE A 479 -19.00 -35.89 -1.01
N SER A 480 -17.84 -36.24 -1.54
CA SER A 480 -17.48 -37.65 -1.84
C SER A 480 -16.51 -38.19 -0.81
N VAL A 481 -16.72 -39.44 -0.43
CA VAL A 481 -15.88 -40.17 0.52
C VAL A 481 -15.32 -41.39 -0.20
N PHE A 482 -14.02 -41.59 -0.11
CA PHE A 482 -13.30 -42.75 -0.64
C PHE A 482 -12.73 -43.55 0.54
N THR A 483 -12.74 -44.88 0.44
CA THR A 483 -12.34 -45.79 1.52
C THR A 483 -11.13 -46.62 1.13
N GLY A 484 -10.57 -47.41 2.05
CA GLY A 484 -9.45 -48.31 1.73
C GLY A 484 -8.20 -47.57 1.24
N ILE A 485 -7.90 -46.41 1.83
CA ILE A 485 -6.78 -45.55 1.43
C ILE A 485 -5.47 -46.33 1.55
N THR A 486 -4.69 -46.35 0.47
CA THR A 486 -3.38 -46.98 0.38
C THR A 486 -2.38 -46.02 -0.26
N PHE A 487 -1.16 -45.96 0.28
CA PHE A 487 -0.11 -45.09 -0.25
C PHE A 487 0.80 -45.87 -1.20
N GLN A 488 1.02 -45.31 -2.38
CA GLN A 488 2.05 -45.74 -3.32
C GLN A 488 3.38 -45.05 -2.97
N PRO A 489 4.53 -45.58 -3.43
CA PRO A 489 5.83 -44.94 -3.22
C PRO A 489 5.87 -43.48 -3.69
N LEU A 490 6.66 -42.66 -3.00
CA LEU A 490 6.93 -41.27 -3.38
C LEU A 490 7.54 -41.21 -4.78
N GLN A 491 7.00 -40.32 -5.62
CA GLN A 491 7.50 -40.08 -6.97
C GLN A 491 7.93 -38.61 -7.11
N LEU A 492 9.16 -38.40 -7.57
CA LEU A 492 9.65 -37.10 -8.02
C LEU A 492 9.21 -36.88 -9.47
N ASN A 493 8.57 -35.74 -9.74
CA ASN A 493 8.12 -35.35 -11.07
C ASN A 493 8.30 -33.83 -11.29
N ASN A 494 7.92 -33.32 -12.47
CA ASN A 494 8.13 -31.92 -12.85
C ASN A 494 7.37 -30.89 -11.98
N ARG A 495 6.52 -31.33 -11.05
CA ARG A 495 5.80 -30.52 -10.04
C ARG A 495 6.37 -30.70 -8.62
N GLY A 496 7.48 -31.43 -8.45
CA GLY A 496 8.13 -31.69 -7.17
C GLY A 496 7.91 -33.12 -6.66
N ILE A 497 7.67 -33.26 -5.35
CA ILE A 497 7.39 -34.54 -4.70
C ILE A 497 5.89 -34.83 -4.80
N SER A 498 5.54 -36.08 -5.14
CA SER A 498 4.15 -36.55 -5.20
C SER A 498 3.97 -37.89 -4.49
N VAL A 499 2.80 -38.08 -3.89
CA VAL A 499 2.35 -39.35 -3.29
C VAL A 499 1.23 -39.91 -4.17
N GLY A 500 1.38 -41.13 -4.68
CA GLY A 500 0.26 -41.82 -5.31
C GLY A 500 -0.70 -42.34 -4.23
N ILE A 501 -2.00 -42.12 -4.39
CA ILE A 501 -3.03 -42.59 -3.45
C ILE A 501 -3.95 -43.56 -4.18
N GLY A 502 -4.01 -44.81 -3.69
CA GLY A 502 -5.03 -45.79 -4.06
C GLY A 502 -6.19 -45.77 -3.06
N PHE A 503 -7.38 -46.11 -3.51
CA PHE A 503 -8.58 -46.22 -2.68
C PHE A 503 -9.60 -47.18 -3.33
N ASP A 504 -10.60 -47.61 -2.57
CA ASP A 504 -11.72 -48.40 -3.09
C ASP A 504 -12.46 -47.66 -4.21
N THR A 505 -12.66 -48.34 -5.33
CA THR A 505 -13.56 -47.91 -6.40
C THR A 505 -14.99 -47.77 -5.87
N PRO A 506 -15.64 -46.59 -5.88
CA PRO A 506 -16.97 -46.37 -5.30
C PRO A 506 -18.10 -47.06 -6.09
N PRO A 507 -19.29 -47.28 -5.51
CA PRO A 507 -20.41 -47.94 -6.18
C PRO A 507 -20.99 -47.12 -7.36
N GLY A 508 -21.67 -47.80 -8.29
CA GLY A 508 -22.22 -47.21 -9.52
C GLY A 508 -21.32 -47.43 -10.73
N ARG A 509 -21.26 -46.45 -11.65
CA ARG A 509 -20.53 -46.56 -12.94
C ARG A 509 -19.06 -47.00 -12.78
N ALA A 510 -18.39 -46.61 -11.69
CA ALA A 510 -16.99 -46.98 -11.44
C ALA A 510 -16.77 -48.50 -11.26
N ARG A 511 -17.81 -49.28 -10.91
CA ARG A 511 -17.77 -50.75 -10.78
C ARG A 511 -18.40 -51.49 -11.96
N ARG A 512 -18.56 -50.84 -13.11
CA ARG A 512 -19.02 -51.49 -14.35
C ARG A 512 -17.98 -52.46 -14.90
N ASP A 513 -18.44 -53.54 -15.51
CA ASP A 513 -17.57 -54.56 -16.10
C ASP A 513 -16.78 -54.01 -17.31
N THR A 514 -17.42 -53.12 -18.09
CA THR A 514 -16.84 -52.38 -19.21
C THR A 514 -15.73 -51.41 -18.73
N PRO A 515 -14.49 -51.49 -19.26
CA PRO A 515 -13.45 -50.51 -18.98
C PRO A 515 -13.85 -49.07 -19.33
N GLU A 516 -14.67 -48.89 -20.36
CA GLU A 516 -15.04 -47.59 -20.95
C GLU A 516 -15.97 -46.79 -20.02
N GLU A 517 -17.01 -47.41 -19.44
CA GLU A 517 -17.90 -46.74 -18.46
C GLU A 517 -17.14 -46.36 -17.18
N ARG A 518 -16.11 -47.15 -16.80
CA ARG A 518 -15.23 -46.83 -15.68
C ARG A 518 -14.31 -45.65 -16.00
N GLY A 519 -13.79 -45.58 -17.22
CA GLY A 519 -13.00 -44.45 -17.71
C GLY A 519 -13.80 -43.15 -17.74
N GLU A 520 -15.00 -43.17 -18.35
CA GLU A 520 -15.93 -42.04 -18.40
C GLU A 520 -16.27 -41.51 -17.00
N TYR A 521 -16.51 -42.42 -16.04
CA TYR A 521 -16.75 -42.04 -14.64
C TYR A 521 -15.57 -41.28 -14.03
N TRP A 522 -14.35 -41.78 -14.16
CA TRP A 522 -13.17 -41.13 -13.57
C TRP A 522 -12.83 -39.80 -14.24
N GLU A 523 -13.07 -39.67 -15.55
CA GLU A 523 -12.94 -38.40 -16.26
C GLU A 523 -13.98 -37.36 -15.80
N GLN A 524 -15.19 -37.78 -15.43
CA GLN A 524 -16.20 -36.90 -14.83
C GLN A 524 -15.89 -36.54 -13.37
N VAL A 525 -15.24 -37.43 -12.62
CA VAL A 525 -14.81 -37.19 -11.24
C VAL A 525 -13.62 -36.23 -11.18
N SER A 526 -12.61 -36.38 -12.04
CA SER A 526 -11.46 -35.46 -12.09
C SER A 526 -11.85 -34.04 -12.50
N LYS A 527 -12.89 -33.88 -13.32
CA LYS A 527 -13.40 -32.56 -13.72
C LYS A 527 -14.31 -31.86 -12.70
N LYS A 528 -14.70 -32.52 -11.59
CA LYS A 528 -15.74 -32.01 -10.66
C LYS A 528 -15.57 -32.33 -9.16
N ARG A 529 -14.64 -33.19 -8.77
CA ARG A 529 -14.48 -33.63 -7.35
C ARG A 529 -13.03 -33.90 -6.96
N LEU A 530 -12.25 -34.49 -7.86
CA LEU A 530 -10.80 -34.67 -7.71
C LEU A 530 -10.10 -33.78 -8.76
N MET A 531 -10.40 -32.48 -8.68
CA MET A 531 -9.87 -31.47 -9.58
C MET A 531 -8.41 -31.17 -9.24
N GLN A 532 -7.64 -30.73 -10.23
CA GLN A 532 -6.33 -30.16 -9.95
C GLN A 532 -6.49 -28.95 -9.02
N ASP A 533 -5.56 -28.81 -8.07
CA ASP A 533 -5.50 -27.72 -7.10
C ASP A 533 -6.72 -27.67 -6.13
N GLY A 534 -7.50 -28.75 -6.07
CA GLY A 534 -8.57 -28.95 -5.09
C GLY A 534 -8.09 -29.65 -3.81
N LEU A 535 -8.42 -29.07 -2.67
CA LEU A 535 -8.02 -29.52 -1.33
C LEU A 535 -8.71 -30.85 -0.94
N VAL A 536 -7.97 -31.78 -0.34
CA VAL A 536 -8.50 -33.05 0.18
C VAL A 536 -8.20 -33.24 1.67
N ALA A 537 -9.15 -33.83 2.40
CA ALA A 537 -9.00 -34.21 3.80
C ALA A 537 -8.88 -35.73 3.95
N LEU A 538 -7.73 -36.18 4.43
CA LEU A 538 -7.50 -37.56 4.88
C LEU A 538 -7.89 -37.67 6.35
N ILE A 539 -8.86 -38.54 6.64
CA ILE A 539 -9.32 -38.82 8.00
C ILE A 539 -8.87 -40.24 8.36
N TRP A 540 -8.05 -40.37 9.40
CA TRP A 540 -7.42 -41.62 9.82
C TRP A 540 -7.83 -41.98 11.25
N LYS A 541 -8.57 -43.07 11.43
CA LYS A 541 -8.90 -43.64 12.76
C LYS A 541 -7.91 -44.77 13.06
N ASP A 542 -7.19 -44.66 14.18
CA ASP A 542 -6.23 -45.69 14.60
C ASP A 542 -6.88 -46.85 15.38
N HIS A 543 -6.08 -47.85 15.72
CA HIS A 543 -6.52 -49.03 16.48
C HIS A 543 -6.93 -48.73 17.93
N ALA A 544 -6.58 -47.56 18.47
CA ALA A 544 -7.04 -47.08 19.77
C ALA A 544 -8.32 -46.23 19.66
N GLY A 545 -8.84 -46.04 18.44
CA GLY A 545 -10.04 -45.26 18.15
C GLY A 545 -9.80 -43.75 18.03
N LYS A 546 -8.56 -43.27 18.16
CA LYS A 546 -8.20 -41.86 17.98
C LYS A 546 -8.30 -41.50 16.50
N VAL A 547 -8.87 -40.33 16.20
CA VAL A 547 -8.99 -39.83 14.83
C VAL A 547 -8.03 -38.68 14.60
N ASP A 548 -7.09 -38.86 13.68
CA ASP A 548 -6.19 -37.84 13.15
C ASP A 548 -6.65 -37.37 11.77
N ILE A 549 -6.43 -36.09 11.44
CA ILE A 549 -6.88 -35.46 10.20
C ILE A 549 -5.68 -34.77 9.55
N TYR A 550 -5.54 -34.96 8.24
CA TYR A 550 -4.49 -34.35 7.42
C TYR A 550 -5.14 -33.68 6.19
N VAL A 551 -4.59 -32.56 5.76
CA VAL A 551 -5.11 -31.72 4.68
C VAL A 551 -3.99 -31.45 3.68
N GLY A 552 -4.28 -31.53 2.38
CA GLY A 552 -3.33 -31.28 1.29
C GLY A 552 -3.98 -31.18 -0.07
#